data_AF-A0A7Y1W487-F1
#
_entry.id   AF-A0A7Y1W487-F1
#
_cell.length_a   1.000
_cell.length_b   1.000
_cell.length_c   1.000
_cell.angle_alpha   90.00
_cell.angle_beta   90.00
_cell.angle_gamma   90.00
#
_symmetry.space_group_name_H-M   'P 1'
#
loop_
_entity.id
_entity.type
_entity.pdbx_description
1 polymer ?
#
loop_
_entity_poly.entity_id
_entity_poly.type
_entity_poly.pdbx_seq_one_letter_code
_entity_poly.pdbx_strand_id
1 'polypeptide(L)' 'MAFSPLKRLLDFASKLRFPQLFLLTAVVFVLDLVIPDVLPFADEILLGLVTALLGSMRKRGKPENQELE' A
#
# COMPACT_ATOMS: atom_id res chain seq x y z
N MET A 1 -24.52 9.35 -13.89
CA MET A 1 -23.06 9.13 -13.80
C MET A 1 -22.68 9.16 -12.32
N ALA A 2 -22.88 8.06 -11.59
CA ALA A 2 -22.61 8.03 -10.16
C ALA A 2 -21.10 7.90 -9.93
N PHE A 3 -20.46 8.98 -9.53
CA PHE A 3 -19.08 8.95 -9.06
C PHE A 3 -19.09 8.29 -7.68
N SER A 4 -19.02 6.96 -7.62
CA SER A 4 -18.81 6.25 -6.36
C SER A 4 -17.31 6.22 -6.04
N PRO A 5 -16.81 7.09 -5.14
CA PRO A 5 -15.39 7.07 -4.75
C PRO A 5 -14.98 5.71 -4.20
N LEU A 6 -15.88 5.02 -3.48
CA LEU A 6 -15.67 3.65 -3.01
C LEU A 6 -15.31 2.68 -4.14
N LYS A 7 -16.00 2.73 -5.27
CA LYS A 7 -15.74 1.81 -6.39
C LYS A 7 -14.36 2.06 -7.01
N ARG A 8 -13.91 3.32 -7.04
CA ARG A 8 -12.57 3.69 -7.53
C ARG A 8 -11.47 3.26 -6.55
N LEU A 9 -11.67 3.45 -5.25
CA LEU A 9 -10.76 2.95 -4.22
C LEU A 9 -10.66 1.42 -4.26
N LEU A 10 -11.79 0.73 -4.43
CA LEU A 10 -11.80 -0.72 -4.48
C LEU A 10 -11.13 -1.25 -5.75
N ASP A 11 -11.34 -0.62 -6.90
CA ASP A 11 -10.66 -0.96 -8.16
C ASP A 11 -9.14 -0.72 -8.08
N PHE A 12 -8.73 0.37 -7.40
CA PHE A 12 -7.33 0.66 -7.12
C PHE A 12 -6.70 -0.37 -6.16
N ALA A 13 -7.36 -0.69 -5.06
CA ALA A 13 -6.91 -1.70 -4.10
C ALA A 13 -6.82 -3.10 -4.72
N SER A 14 -7.72 -3.41 -5.68
CA SER A 14 -7.72 -4.68 -6.41
C SER A 14 -6.53 -4.83 -7.37
N LYS A 15 -5.90 -3.71 -7.78
CA LYS A 15 -4.73 -3.69 -8.67
C LYS A 15 -3.40 -3.73 -7.93
N LEU A 16 -3.42 -3.66 -6.60
CA LEU A 16 -2.19 -3.75 -5.81
C LEU A 16 -1.62 -5.16 -5.86
N ARG A 17 -0.30 -5.24 -6.07
CA ARG A 17 0.44 -6.51 -6.05
C ARG A 17 0.45 -7.17 -4.67
N PHE A 18 0.33 -6.38 -3.60
CA PHE A 18 0.29 -6.86 -2.21
C PHE A 18 -0.85 -6.18 -1.43
N PRO A 19 -2.12 -6.60 -1.65
CA PRO A 19 -3.27 -5.97 -1.03
C PRO A 19 -3.31 -6.15 0.50
N GLN A 20 -2.73 -7.23 1.03
CA GLN A 20 -2.62 -7.46 2.47
C GLN A 20 -1.72 -6.41 3.16
N LEU A 21 -0.64 -5.98 2.51
CA LEU A 21 0.26 -4.96 3.06
C LEU A 21 -0.46 -3.62 3.16
N PHE A 22 -1.20 -3.25 2.12
CA PHE A 22 -2.05 -2.05 2.11
C PHE A 22 -3.12 -2.08 3.20
N LEU A 23 -3.78 -3.23 3.40
CA LEU A 23 -4.77 -3.38 4.47
C LEU A 23 -4.13 -3.22 5.85
N LEU A 24 -2.95 -3.82 6.08
CA LEU A 24 -2.20 -3.65 7.32
C LEU A 24 -1.86 -2.18 7.58
N THR A 25 -1.34 -1.47 6.57
CA THR A 25 -1.07 -0.03 6.64
C THR A 25 -2.32 0.78 6.96
N ALA A 26 -3.44 0.50 6.30
CA ALA A 26 -4.68 1.23 6.49
C ALA A 26 -5.27 1.01 7.89
N VAL A 27 -5.21 -0.21 8.43
CA VAL A 27 -5.64 -0.52 9.80
C VAL A 27 -4.79 0.23 10.81
N VAL A 28 -3.46 0.17 10.67
CA VAL A 28 -2.54 0.89 11.57
C VAL A 28 -2.79 2.39 11.50
N PHE A 29 -2.96 2.96 10.31
CA PHE A 29 -3.27 4.38 10.10
C PHE A 29 -4.58 4.83 10.77
N VAL A 30 -5.63 4.02 10.69
CA VAL A 30 -6.92 4.34 11.35
C VAL A 30 -6.79 4.23 12.86
N LEU A 31 -6.10 3.21 13.38
CA LEU A 31 -5.86 3.07 14.82
C LEU A 31 -5.05 4.26 15.36
N ASP A 32 -4.04 4.71 14.61
CA ASP A 32 -3.22 5.86 14.95
C ASP A 32 -4.05 7.17 15.02
N LEU A 33 -4.91 7.40 14.03
CA LEU A 33 -5.82 8.56 14.03
C LEU A 33 -6.83 8.55 15.18
N VAL A 34 -7.32 7.37 15.58
CA VAL A 34 -8.34 7.24 16.63
C VAL A 34 -7.71 7.31 18.02
N ILE A 35 -6.45 6.88 18.16
CA ILE A 35 -5.76 6.81 19.45
C ILE A 35 -4.34 7.40 19.38
N PRO A 36 -4.20 8.71 19.13
CA PRO A 36 -2.91 9.35 18.81
C PRO A 36 -1.90 9.38 19.97
N ASP A 37 -2.32 9.18 21.22
CA ASP A 37 -1.48 9.42 22.41
C ASP A 37 -0.95 8.15 23.12
N VAL A 38 -1.38 6.93 22.72
CA VAL A 38 -0.97 5.68 23.41
C VAL A 38 0.07 4.85 22.67
N LEU A 39 0.35 5.16 21.42
CA LEU A 39 1.28 4.39 20.60
C LEU A 39 2.55 5.21 20.35
N PRO A 40 3.54 5.20 21.28
CA PRO A 40 4.88 5.58 20.89
C PRO A 40 5.29 4.62 19.76
N PHE A 41 5.78 5.14 18.63
CA PHE A 41 6.14 4.40 17.41
C PHE A 41 5.06 4.18 16.33
N ALA A 42 3.83 4.68 16.50
CA ALA A 42 2.82 4.53 15.44
C ALA A 42 3.25 5.22 14.14
N ASP A 43 3.73 6.45 14.24
CA ASP A 43 4.21 7.28 13.16
C ASP A 43 5.34 6.58 12.37
N GLU A 44 6.29 5.94 13.06
CA GLU A 44 7.40 5.18 12.46
C GLU A 44 6.95 3.89 11.77
N ILE A 45 5.99 3.16 12.36
CA ILE A 45 5.40 1.98 11.73
C ILE A 45 4.64 2.40 10.46
N LEU A 46 3.90 3.49 10.53
CA LEU A 46 3.13 4.06 9.44
C LEU A 46 4.06 4.51 8.30
N LEU A 47 5.17 5.20 8.61
CA LEU A 47 6.24 5.53 7.67
C LEU A 47 6.91 4.29 7.05
N GLY A 48 7.22 3.27 7.85
CA GLY A 48 7.80 2.01 7.39
C GLY A 48 6.87 1.25 6.44
N LEU A 49 5.57 1.22 6.77
CA LEU A 49 4.54 0.60 5.97
C LEU A 49 4.27 1.35 4.66
N VAL A 50 4.29 2.69 4.67
CA VAL A 50 4.25 3.52 3.46
C VAL A 50 5.48 3.25 2.58
N THR A 51 6.66 3.15 3.17
CA THR A 51 7.91 2.85 2.45
C THR A 51 7.86 1.47 1.79
N ALA A 52 7.38 0.46 2.51
CA ALA A 52 7.20 -0.88 1.96
C ALA A 52 6.19 -0.90 0.81
N LEU A 53 5.08 -0.16 0.95
CA LEU A 53 4.08 0.00 -0.10
C LEU A 53 4.68 0.65 -1.35
N LEU A 54 5.44 1.73 -1.20
CA LEU A 54 6.09 2.44 -2.30
C LEU A 54 7.15 1.57 -3.00
N GLY A 55 7.93 0.82 -2.23
CA GLY A 55 8.86 -0.18 -2.78
C GLY A 55 8.15 -1.27 -3.59
N SER A 56 6.93 -1.64 -3.19
CA SER A 56 6.12 -2.65 -3.87
C SER A 56 5.53 -2.19 -5.22
N MET A 57 5.42 -0.87 -5.43
CA MET A 57 4.90 -0.26 -6.67
C MET A 57 5.90 -0.34 -7.83
N ARG A 58 7.16 -0.72 -7.58
CA ARG A 58 8.14 -0.92 -8.65
C ARG A 58 7.76 -2.16 -9.48
N LYS A 59 7.31 -1.94 -10.71
CA LYS A 59 7.20 -3.00 -11.72
C LYS A 59 8.57 -3.64 -11.91
N ARG A 60 8.64 -4.97 -11.81
CA ARG A 60 9.82 -5.70 -12.30
C ARG A 60 9.90 -5.43 -13.80
N GLY A 61 10.91 -4.66 -14.22
CA GLY A 61 11.34 -4.68 -15.61
C GLY A 61 11.57 -6.14 -15.97
N LYS A 62 10.92 -6.59 -17.05
CA LYS A 62 11.13 -7.91 -17.63
C LYS A 62 12.65 -8.12 -17.69
N PRO A 63 13.23 -9.19 -17.13
CA PRO A 63 14.60 -9.53 -17.48
C PRO A 63 14.55 -9.71 -18.99
N GLU A 64 15.18 -8.79 -19.70
CA GLU A 64 15.46 -8.92 -21.12
C GLU A 64 16.31 -10.19 -21.19
N ASN A 65 15.64 -11.30 -21.48
CA ASN A 65 16.29 -12.55 -21.81
C ASN A 65 17.12 -12.20 -23.02
N GLN A 66 18.40 -11.93 -22.74
CA GLN A 66 19.44 -11.77 -23.73
C GLN A 66 19.30 -12.96 -24.65
N GLU A 67 18.91 -12.63 -25.88
CA GLU A 67 18.80 -13.52 -27.02
C GLU A 67 20.10 -14.31 -27.11
N LEU A 68 20.05 -15.54 -26.60
CA LEU A 68 20.86 -16.62 -27.12
C LEU A 68 20.16 -17.02 -28.41
N GLU A 69 20.69 -16.57 -29.54
CA GLU A 69 21.08 -17.40 -30.70
C GLU A 69 21.45 -16.52 -31.91
#